data_AF-A0A2V9SDJ4-F1
#
_entry.id   AF-A0A2V9SDJ4-F1
#
_cell.length_a   1.000
_cell.length_b   1.000
_cell.length_c   1.000
_cell.angle_alpha   90.00
_cell.angle_beta   90.00
_cell.angle_gamma   90.00
#
_symmetry.space_group_name_H-M   'P 1'
#
loop_
_entity.id
_entity.type
_entity.pdbx_description
1 polymer ?
#
loop_
_entity_poly.entity_id
_entity_poly.type
_entity_poly.pdbx_seq_one_letter_code
_entity_poly.pdbx_strand_id
1 'polypeptide(L)' 'MKQKTSVTLSGDILAGIDRLAGSSHSRSAFIERVLRGYLRHRQRAEVQKQDLRRLNRAAKQLNAEVADVIEYQAPEE' A
#
# COMPACT_ATOMS: atom_id res chain seq x y z
N MET A 1 21.91 3.86 13.90
CA MET A 1 22.57 2.65 14.46
C MET A 1 21.60 1.47 14.39
N LYS A 2 22.07 0.23 14.20
CA LYS A 2 21.21 -0.97 14.20
C LYS A 2 21.11 -1.54 15.61
N GLN A 3 19.93 -2.03 16.00
CA GLN A 3 19.71 -2.71 17.29
C GLN A 3 19.47 -4.19 17.04
N LYS A 4 20.12 -5.06 17.82
CA LYS A 4 19.92 -6.50 17.74
C LYS A 4 18.61 -6.86 18.46
N THR A 5 17.72 -7.54 17.76
CA THR A 5 16.43 -8.00 18.30
C THR A 5 16.33 -9.50 18.05
N SER A 6 15.91 -10.27 19.06
CA SER A 6 15.58 -11.68 18.90
C SER A 6 14.10 -11.80 18.57
N VAL A 7 13.78 -12.57 17.53
CA VAL A 7 12.40 -12.82 17.10
C VAL A 7 12.23 -14.30 16.84
N THR A 8 11.14 -14.87 17.35
CA THR A 8 10.79 -16.27 17.06
C THR A 8 10.08 -16.32 15.72
N LEU A 9 10.61 -17.14 14.80
CA LEU A 9 10.04 -17.40 13.48
C LEU A 9 9.90 -18.90 13.32
N SER A 10 8.92 -19.32 12.53
CA SER A 10 8.75 -20.73 12.20
C SER A 10 9.87 -21.23 11.28
N GLY A 11 10.16 -22.54 11.34
CA GLY A 11 11.29 -23.13 10.62
C GLY A 11 11.14 -23.06 9.09
N ASP A 12 9.91 -23.13 8.59
CA ASP A 12 9.56 -22.98 7.17
C ASP A 12 9.86 -21.57 6.65
N ILE A 13 9.58 -20.53 7.46
CA ILE A 13 9.94 -19.13 7.16
C ILE A 13 11.45 -18.98 7.10
N LEU A 14 12.20 -19.54 8.06
CA LEU A 14 13.66 -19.48 8.06
C LEU A 14 14.25 -20.18 6.83
N ALA A 15 13.74 -21.35 6.47
CA ALA A 15 14.15 -22.06 5.25
C ALA A 15 13.79 -21.31 3.96
N GLY A 16 12.67 -20.57 3.95
CA GLY A 16 12.32 -19.66 2.85
C GLY A 16 13.30 -18.49 2.73
N ILE A 17 13.66 -17.88 3.87
CA ILE A 17 14.64 -16.79 3.93
C ILE A 17 16.00 -17.26 3.42
N ASP A 18 16.46 -18.44 3.84
CA ASP A 18 17.77 -18.98 3.41
C ASP A 18 17.82 -19.22 1.89
N ARG A 19 16.74 -19.75 1.31
CA ARG A 19 16.63 -19.93 -0.14
C ARG A 19 16.68 -18.61 -0.90
N LEU A 20 16.06 -17.57 -0.38
CA LEU A 20 15.96 -16.25 -1.04
C LEU A 20 17.17 -15.34 -0.78
N ALA A 21 17.80 -15.44 0.39
CA ALA A 21 18.97 -14.65 0.74
C ALA A 21 20.24 -15.17 0.05
N GLY A 22 20.29 -16.47 -0.27
CA GLY A 22 21.47 -17.12 -0.84
C GLY A 22 22.65 -17.13 0.14
N SER A 23 23.82 -17.61 -0.32
CA SER A 23 25.02 -17.77 0.49
C SER A 23 25.74 -16.47 0.84
N SER A 24 25.35 -15.33 0.25
CA SER A 24 26.09 -14.06 0.32
C SER A 24 25.47 -13.02 1.25
N HIS A 25 24.26 -13.24 1.77
CA HIS A 25 23.57 -12.26 2.61
C HIS A 25 23.14 -12.84 3.96
N SER A 26 23.35 -12.08 5.04
CA SER A 26 22.84 -12.45 6.35
C SER A 26 21.31 -12.41 6.38
N ARG A 27 20.68 -13.38 7.07
CA ARG A 27 19.22 -13.44 7.29
C ARG A 27 18.68 -12.11 7.82
N SER A 28 19.43 -11.44 8.71
CA SER A 28 19.06 -10.13 9.26
C SER A 28 19.03 -9.02 8.21
N ALA A 29 19.96 -9.01 7.26
CA ALA A 29 19.94 -8.06 6.15
C ALA A 29 18.75 -8.30 5.21
N PHE A 30 18.41 -9.57 4.96
CA PHE A 30 17.22 -9.92 4.17
C PHE A 30 15.94 -9.44 4.85
N ILE A 31 15.76 -9.77 6.13
CA ILE A 31 14.60 -9.36 6.93
C ILE A 31 14.48 -7.83 6.95
N GLU A 32 15.58 -7.11 7.18
CA GLU A 32 15.58 -5.65 7.18
C GLU A 32 15.15 -5.06 5.82
N ARG A 33 15.62 -5.62 4.70
CA ARG A 33 15.26 -5.18 3.35
C ARG A 33 13.76 -5.33 3.09
N VAL A 34 13.20 -6.48 3.43
CA VAL A 34 11.77 -6.77 3.28
C VAL A 34 10.93 -5.84 4.15
N LEU A 35 11.28 -5.68 5.43
CA LEU A 35 10.57 -4.80 6.35
C LEU A 35 10.62 -3.33 5.88
N ARG A 36 11.77 -2.85 5.41
CA ARG A 36 11.89 -1.50 4.84
C ARG A 36 11.01 -1.32 3.60
N GLY A 37 10.96 -2.32 2.73
CA GLY A 37 10.07 -2.32 1.56
C GLY A 37 8.59 -2.26 1.97
N TYR A 38 8.20 -3.13 2.89
CA TYR A 38 6.85 -3.20 3.42
C TYR A 38 6.42 -1.90 4.10
N LEU A 39 7.25 -1.32 4.96
CA LEU A 39 6.95 -0.06 5.66
C LEU A 39 6.80 1.11 4.68
N ARG A 40 7.69 1.22 3.68
CA ARG A 40 7.55 2.24 2.63
C ARG A 40 6.28 2.05 1.82
N HIS A 41 5.96 0.81 1.45
CA HIS A 41 4.74 0.50 0.71
C HIS A 41 3.50 0.82 1.54
N ARG A 42 3.47 0.47 2.83
CA ARG A 42 2.39 0.83 3.76
C ARG A 42 2.23 2.33 3.90
N GLN A 43 3.33 3.07 4.08
CA GLN A 43 3.30 4.53 4.17
C GLN A 43 2.73 5.16 2.89
N ARG A 44 3.16 4.67 1.71
CA ARG A 44 2.59 5.10 0.43
C ARG A 44 1.13 4.71 0.27
N ALA A 45 0.74 3.51 0.70
CA ALA A 45 -0.64 3.04 0.61
C ALA A 45 -1.58 3.83 1.53
N GLU A 46 -1.15 4.22 2.73
CA GLU A 46 -1.95 5.08 3.60
C GLU A 46 -2.10 6.49 3.03
N VAL A 47 -1.06 7.05 2.40
CA VAL A 47 -1.14 8.31 1.65
C VAL A 47 -2.08 8.16 0.44
N GLN A 48 -1.93 7.10 -0.35
CA GLN A 48 -2.79 6.82 -1.51
C GLN A 48 -4.24 6.56 -1.11
N LYS A 49 -4.50 5.98 0.07
CA LYS A 49 -5.85 5.77 0.59
C LYS A 49 -6.50 7.09 1.01
N GLN A 50 -5.73 8.04 1.53
CA GLN A 50 -6.21 9.41 1.77
C GLN A 50 -6.47 10.15 0.44
N ASP A 51 -5.60 10.02 -0.55
CA ASP A 51 -5.78 10.64 -1.85
C ASP A 51 -6.94 10.03 -2.65
N LEU A 52 -7.11 8.71 -2.63
CA LEU A 52 -8.28 8.03 -3.20
C LEU A 52 -9.60 8.48 -2.56
N ARG A 53 -9.59 8.77 -1.25
CA ARG A 53 -10.78 9.33 -0.57
C ARG A 53 -11.08 10.75 -1.05
N ARG A 54 -10.06 11.57 -1.30
CA ARG A 54 -10.23 12.93 -1.85
C ARG A 54 -10.69 12.90 -3.30
N LEU A 55 -10.09 12.07 -4.14
CA LEU A 55 -10.49 11.88 -5.54
C LEU A 55 -11.91 11.36 -5.67
N ASN A 56 -12.30 10.34 -4.89
CA ASN A 56 -13.69 9.85 -4.90
C ASN A 56 -14.69 10.89 -4.40
N ARG A 57 -14.30 11.76 -3.46
CA ARG A 57 -15.16 12.87 -3.00
C ARG A 57 -15.35 13.91 -4.10
N ALA A 58 -14.27 14.30 -4.78
CA ALA A 58 -14.33 15.21 -5.92
C ALA A 58 -15.15 14.64 -7.08
N ALA A 59 -14.97 13.34 -7.40
CA ALA A 59 -15.76 12.65 -8.41
C ALA A 59 -17.25 12.59 -8.07
N LYS A 60 -17.61 12.41 -6.79
CA LYS A 60 -19.01 12.46 -6.35
C LYS A 60 -19.63 13.85 -6.46
N GLN A 61 -18.88 14.90 -6.16
CA GLN A 61 -19.36 16.28 -6.33
C GLN A 61 -19.58 16.61 -7.81
N LEU A 62 -18.59 16.30 -8.64
CA LEU A 62 -18.69 16.51 -10.09
C LEU A 62 -19.85 15.72 -10.71
N ASN A 63 -20.05 14.46 -10.31
CA ASN A 63 -21.17 13.65 -10.80
C ASN A 63 -22.53 14.19 -10.35
N ALA A 64 -22.62 14.81 -9.17
CA ALA A 64 -23.85 15.45 -8.70
C ALA A 64 -24.16 16.72 -9.48
N GLU A 65 -23.13 17.54 -9.77
CA GLU A 65 -23.26 18.74 -10.61
C GLU A 65 -23.64 18.39 -12.06
N VAL A 66 -23.06 17.32 -12.61
CA VAL A 66 -23.39 16.84 -13.95
C VAL A 66 -24.80 16.25 -14.01
N ALA A 67 -25.26 15.56 -12.95
CA ALA A 67 -26.64 15.07 -12.88
C ALA A 67 -27.66 16.23 -12.90
N ASP A 68 -27.37 17.33 -12.21
CA ASP A 68 -28.20 18.54 -12.16
C ASP A 68 -28.28 19.24 -13.54
N VAL A 69 -27.18 19.23 -14.31
CA VAL A 69 -27.14 19.83 -15.66
C VAL A 69 -27.85 18.95 -16.71
N ILE A 70 -27.81 17.62 -16.55
CA ILE A 70 -28.50 16.69 -17.46
C ILE A 70 -30.03 16.82 -17.29
N GLU A 71 -30.53 17.11 -16.09
CA GLU A 71 -31.95 17.33 -15.82
C GLU A 71 -32.50 18.59 -16.54
N TYR A 72 -31.66 19.60 -16.78
CA TYR A 72 -32.03 20.80 -17.55
C TYR A 72 -32.00 20.61 -19.09
N GLN A 73 -31.43 19.50 -19.58
CA GLN A 73 -31.36 19.17 -21.02
C GLN A 73 -32.29 18.03 -21.43
N ALA A 74 -33.10 17.49 -20.52
CA ALA A 74 -34.20 16.62 -20.89
C ALA A 74 -35.24 17.46 -21.67
N PRO A 75 -35.51 17.16 -22.95
CA PRO A 75 -36.56 17.86 -23.69
C PRO A 75 -37.89 17.60 -22.98
N GLU A 76 -38.62 18.66 -22.64
CA GLU A 76 -40.02 18.56 -22.25
C GLU A 76 -40.79 17.90 -23.41
N GLU A 77 -41.49 16.78 -23.13
CA GLU A 77 -42.42 16.16 -24.08
C GLU A 77 -43.66 17.03 -24.31
#